data_AF-A0A9D0QTK4-F1
#
_entry.id   AF-A0A9D0QTK4-F1
#
_cell.length_a   1.000
_cell.length_b   1.000
_cell.length_c   1.000
_cell.angle_alpha   90.00
_cell.angle_beta   90.00
_cell.angle_gamma   90.00
#
_symmetry.space_group_name_H-M   'P 1'
#
loop_
_entity.id
_entity.type
_entity.pdbx_description
1 polymer ?
#
loop_
_entity_poly.entity_id
_entity_poly.type
_entity_poly.pdbx_seq_one_letter_code
_entity_poly.pdbx_strand_id
1 'polypeptide(L)'
;MIETDRLVNPTALEPEEESSRERAIRPARLVDYIGQRGVREQMEIFISAAKRRHEALDHVLIFGPPGLGKTTLSHIISNELGVNMRHTSGPVLER
;
A
#
# COMPACT_ATOMS: atom_id res chain seq x y z
N MET A 1 41.90 8.81 25.78
CA MET A 1 40.44 8.88 25.96
C MET A 1 39.87 8.26 24.70
N ILE A 2 39.42 7.00 24.75
CA ILE A 2 38.89 6.31 23.58
C ILE A 2 37.46 6.81 23.43
N GLU A 3 37.19 7.62 22.42
CA GLU A 3 35.83 7.98 22.03
C GLU A 3 35.12 6.69 21.63
N THR A 4 34.17 6.28 22.47
CA THR A 4 33.32 5.13 22.22
C THR A 4 32.34 5.53 21.11
N ASP A 5 32.77 5.36 19.86
CA ASP A 5 31.89 5.49 18.70
C ASP A 5 30.79 4.43 18.82
N ARG A 6 29.60 4.88 19.23
CA ARG A 6 28.43 4.02 19.34
C ARG A 6 27.97 3.71 17.91
N LEU A 7 28.36 2.54 17.42
CA LEU A 7 28.00 1.95 16.11
C LEU A 7 26.50 1.92 15.78
N VAL A 8 25.62 2.22 16.74
CA VAL A 8 24.17 2.27 16.59
C VAL A 8 23.66 3.60 17.16
N ASN A 9 23.98 4.69 16.47
CA ASN A 9 23.19 5.92 16.57
C ASN A 9 22.16 5.91 15.43
N PRO A 10 20.85 6.00 15.71
CA PRO A 10 19.87 6.20 14.66
C PRO A 10 20.09 7.58 14.06
N THR A 11 20.67 7.64 12.86
CA THR A 11 20.63 8.87 12.06
C THR A 11 19.17 9.05 11.65
N ALA A 12 18.56 10.16 12.09
CA ALA A 12 17.23 10.52 11.61
C ALA A 12 17.29 10.65 10.09
N LEU A 13 16.45 9.90 9.40
CA LEU A 13 16.36 9.96 7.94
C LEU A 13 15.66 11.24 7.54
N GLU A 14 16.01 11.79 6.39
CA GLU A 14 15.21 12.84 5.78
C GLU A 14 13.78 12.28 5.53
N PRO A 15 12.71 13.07 5.72
CA PRO A 15 11.32 12.58 5.59
C PRO A 15 11.02 11.90 4.24
N GLU A 16 11.70 12.32 3.17
CA GLU A 16 11.61 11.73 1.84
C GLU A 16 12.27 10.34 1.78
N GLU A 17 13.41 10.18 2.45
CA GLU A 17 14.11 8.90 2.58
C GLU A 17 13.33 7.91 3.45
N GLU A 18 12.66 8.40 4.50
CA GLU A 18 11.78 7.59 5.32
C GLU A 18 10.53 7.13 4.54
N SER A 19 9.86 8.04 3.83
CA SER A 19 8.71 7.71 3.00
C SER A 19 9.04 6.72 1.87
N SER A 20 10.21 6.89 1.23
CA SER A 20 10.65 5.98 0.17
C SER A 20 11.00 4.59 0.73
N ARG A 21 11.62 4.51 1.91
CA ARG A 21 11.87 3.23 2.60
C ARG A 21 10.59 2.55 3.07
N GLU A 22 9.63 3.29 3.60
CA GLU A 22 8.31 2.73 3.93
C GLU A 22 7.62 2.11 2.70
N ARG A 23 7.69 2.79 1.54
CA ARG A 23 7.16 2.25 0.28
C ARG A 23 7.88 0.97 -0.14
N ALA A 24 9.19 0.87 0.09
CA ALA A 24 9.97 -0.32 -0.24
C ALA A 24 9.58 -1.55 0.60
N ILE A 25 9.03 -1.36 1.81
CA ILE A 25 8.63 -2.46 2.70
C ILE A 25 7.19 -2.93 2.42
N ARG A 26 6.35 -2.07 1.82
CA ARG A 26 4.95 -2.42 1.54
C ARG A 26 4.87 -3.46 0.39
N PRO A 27 4.02 -4.49 0.51
CA PRO A 27 3.81 -5.45 -0.57
C PRO A 27 3.25 -4.75 -1.81
N ALA A 28 3.82 -5.10 -2.97
CA ALA A 28 3.42 -4.53 -4.27
C ALA A 28 2.38 -5.38 -5.00
N ARG A 29 2.35 -6.69 -4.75
CA ARG A 29 1.43 -7.63 -5.42
C ARG A 29 0.46 -8.25 -4.43
N LEU A 30 -0.68 -8.71 -4.93
CA LEU A 30 -1.72 -9.30 -4.10
C LEU A 30 -1.26 -10.60 -3.42
N VAL A 31 -0.40 -11.36 -4.08
CA VAL A 31 0.24 -12.57 -3.52
C VAL A 31 1.12 -12.26 -2.30
N ASP A 32 1.72 -11.07 -2.26
CA ASP A 32 2.61 -10.65 -1.18
C ASP A 32 1.80 -10.02 0.00
N TYR A 33 0.48 -9.89 -0.14
CA TYR A 33 -0.40 -9.39 0.92
C TYR A 33 -0.72 -10.49 1.94
N ILE A 34 -0.04 -10.41 3.09
CA ILE A 34 -0.12 -11.41 4.16
C ILE A 34 -1.35 -11.19 5.03
N GLY A 35 -2.08 -12.28 5.32
CA GLY A 35 -3.32 -12.24 6.10
C GLY A 35 -4.54 -11.91 5.25
N GLN A 36 -5.63 -11.50 5.90
CA GLN A 36 -6.87 -11.04 5.24
C GLN A 36 -7.37 -11.97 4.12
N ARG A 37 -7.32 -13.29 4.32
CA ARG A 37 -7.54 -14.30 3.27
C ARG A 37 -8.82 -14.06 2.47
N GLY A 38 -9.95 -13.79 3.14
CA GLY A 38 -11.22 -13.53 2.45
C GLY A 38 -11.17 -12.31 1.54
N VAL A 39 -10.54 -11.22 1.98
CA VAL A 39 -10.36 -10.01 1.15
C VAL A 39 -9.44 -10.31 -0.03
N ARG A 40 -8.35 -11.07 0.19
CA ARG A 40 -7.42 -11.46 -0.88
C ARG A 40 -8.11 -12.28 -1.96
N GLU A 41 -8.86 -13.31 -1.56
CA GLU A 41 -9.62 -14.18 -2.49
C GLU A 41 -10.67 -13.38 -3.28
N GLN A 42 -11.41 -12.49 -2.62
CA GLN A 42 -12.37 -11.62 -3.30
C GLN A 42 -11.70 -10.69 -4.30
N MET A 43 -10.59 -10.04 -3.93
CA MET A 43 -9.87 -9.15 -4.82
C MET A 43 -9.25 -9.90 -6.00
N GLU A 44 -8.75 -11.11 -5.79
CA GLU A 44 -8.22 -11.96 -6.86
C GLU A 44 -9.28 -12.24 -7.93
N ILE A 45 -10.52 -12.54 -7.50
CA ILE A 45 -11.66 -12.74 -8.41
C ILE A 45 -11.99 -11.44 -9.16
N PHE A 46 -12.17 -10.32 -8.44
CA PHE A 46 -12.61 -9.06 -9.08
C PHE A 46 -11.56 -8.49 -10.05
N ILE A 47 -10.29 -8.47 -9.64
CA ILE A 47 -9.19 -8.00 -10.48
C ILE A 47 -9.06 -8.89 -11.72
N SER A 48 -9.11 -10.21 -11.55
CA SER A 48 -9.03 -11.14 -12.68
C SER A 48 -10.19 -10.97 -13.65
N ALA A 49 -11.41 -10.76 -13.14
CA ALA A 49 -12.59 -10.51 -13.97
C ALA A 49 -12.46 -9.19 -14.75
N ALA A 50 -12.08 -8.10 -14.09
CA ALA A 50 -11.87 -6.80 -14.73
C ALA A 50 -10.80 -6.88 -15.84
N LYS A 51 -9.66 -7.53 -15.56
CA LYS A 51 -8.59 -7.73 -16.54
C LYS A 51 -9.04 -8.55 -17.75
N ARG A 52 -9.79 -9.63 -17.53
CA ARG A 52 -10.32 -10.50 -18.60
C ARG A 52 -11.34 -9.78 -19.49
N ARG A 53 -12.14 -8.88 -18.90
CA ARG A 53 -13.13 -8.08 -19.64
C ARG A 53 -12.53 -6.84 -20.30
N HIS A 54 -11.29 -6.48 -19.99
CA HIS A 54 -10.67 -5.22 -20.38
C HIS A 54 -11.49 -4.00 -19.94
N GLU A 55 -12.09 -4.09 -18.75
CA GLU A 55 -12.95 -3.06 -18.16
C GLU A 55 -12.34 -2.52 -16.87
N ALA A 56 -12.87 -1.40 -16.40
CA ALA A 56 -12.53 -0.88 -15.09
C ALA A 56 -12.96 -1.86 -13.98
N LEU A 57 -12.21 -1.89 -12.89
CA LEU A 57 -12.67 -2.51 -11.66
C LEU A 57 -13.84 -1.68 -11.09
N ASP A 58 -14.88 -2.36 -10.61
CA ASP A 58 -15.99 -1.70 -9.92
C ASP A 58 -15.48 -0.90 -8.70
N HIS A 59 -16.24 0.11 -8.28
CA HIS A 59 -15.87 0.94 -7.15
C HIS A 59 -15.76 0.10 -5.86
N VAL A 60 -14.60 0.18 -5.20
CA VAL A 60 -14.30 -0.59 -3.98
C VAL A 60 -14.26 0.34 -2.76
N LEU A 61 -15.02 0.01 -1.72
CA LEU A 61 -14.91 0.61 -0.40
C LEU A 61 -14.18 -0.36 0.55
N ILE A 62 -12.99 0.04 1.02
CA ILE A 62 -12.21 -0.74 1.99
C ILE A 62 -12.43 -0.12 3.38
N PHE A 63 -13.13 -0.82 4.26
CA PHE A 63 -13.38 -0.38 5.63
C PHE A 63 -12.64 -1.26 6.65
N GLY A 64 -12.29 -0.66 7.80
CA GLY A 64 -11.69 -1.38 8.92
C GLY A 64 -10.82 -0.49 9.83
N PRO A 65 -10.46 -0.99 11.02
CA PRO A 65 -9.55 -0.31 11.96
C PRO A 65 -8.27 0.25 11.32
N PRO A 66 -7.64 1.28 11.93
CA PRO A 66 -6.35 1.80 11.47
C PRO A 66 -5.28 0.70 11.49
N GLY A 67 -4.29 0.79 10.59
CA GLY A 67 -3.16 -0.16 10.53
C GLY A 67 -3.41 -1.46 9.76
N LEU A 68 -4.63 -1.77 9.33
CA LEU A 68 -4.94 -3.03 8.62
C LEU A 68 -4.56 -3.07 7.13
N GLY A 69 -3.68 -2.17 6.66
CA GLY A 69 -3.20 -2.22 5.28
C GLY A 69 -4.18 -1.73 4.21
N LYS A 70 -5.21 -0.94 4.55
CA LYS A 70 -6.19 -0.41 3.58
C LYS A 70 -5.55 0.34 2.41
N THR A 71 -4.69 1.32 2.73
CA THR A 71 -3.94 2.09 1.72
C THR A 71 -3.01 1.19 0.92
N THR A 72 -2.37 0.20 1.56
CA THR A 72 -1.53 -0.80 0.90
C THR A 72 -2.33 -1.62 -0.12
N LEU A 73 -3.52 -2.08 0.25
CA LEU A 73 -4.40 -2.83 -0.65
C LEU A 73 -4.83 -1.98 -1.86
N SER A 74 -5.11 -0.69 -1.69
CA SER A 74 -5.39 0.21 -2.82
C SER A 74 -4.22 0.32 -3.79
N HIS A 75 -2.98 0.41 -3.28
CA HIS A 75 -1.78 0.41 -4.13
C HIS A 75 -1.60 -0.91 -4.87
N ILE A 76 -1.81 -2.04 -4.19
CA ILE A 76 -1.78 -3.38 -4.80
C ILE A 76 -2.80 -3.47 -5.94
N ILE A 77 -4.05 -3.05 -5.70
CA ILE A 77 -5.10 -3.08 -6.73
C ILE A 77 -4.66 -2.28 -7.97
N SER A 78 -4.13 -1.07 -7.78
CA SER A 78 -3.62 -0.25 -8.89
C SER A 78 -2.50 -0.94 -9.66
N ASN A 79 -1.56 -1.58 -8.94
CA ASN A 79 -0.43 -2.29 -9.54
C ASN A 79 -0.88 -3.53 -10.33
N GLU A 80 -1.80 -4.33 -9.79
CA GLU A 80 -2.34 -5.52 -10.46
C GLU A 80 -3.12 -5.17 -11.73
N LEU A 81 -3.79 -4.02 -11.74
CA LEU A 81 -4.50 -3.47 -12.89
C LEU A 81 -3.58 -2.73 -13.88
N GLY A 82 -2.33 -2.46 -13.51
CA GLY A 82 -1.37 -1.75 -14.37
C GLY A 82 -1.73 -0.29 -14.62
N VAL A 83 -2.41 0.36 -13.67
CA VAL A 83 -2.87 1.75 -13.79
C VAL A 83 -2.22 2.67 -12.76
N ASN A 84 -2.32 3.98 -12.98
CA ASN A 84 -1.85 4.97 -12.02
C ASN A 84 -2.87 5.17 -10.88
N MET A 85 -2.36 5.39 -9.66
CA MET A 85 -3.19 5.69 -8.49
C MET A 85 -3.09 7.18 -8.12
N ARG A 86 -4.24 7.84 -7.98
CA ARG A 86 -4.33 9.14 -7.29
C ARG A 86 -4.83 8.88 -5.87
N HIS A 87 -4.08 9.35 -4.88
CA HIS A 87 -4.50 9.31 -3.48
C HIS A 87 -4.93 10.71 -3.05
N THR A 88 -5.93 10.76 -2.17
CA THR A 88 -6.34 11.98 -1.48
C THR A 88 -6.81 11.60 -0.09
N SER A 89 -6.78 12.53 0.85
CA SER A 89 -7.35 12.34 2.18
C SER A 89 -8.72 13.03 2.25
N GLY A 90 -9.64 12.45 3.03
CA GLY A 90 -11.00 12.98 3.18
C GLY A 90 -11.07 14.49 3.45
N PRO A 91 -10.28 15.04 4.40
CA PRO A 91 -10.30 16.48 4.71
C PRO A 91 -9.90 17.40 3.55
N VAL A 92 -9.25 16.88 2.52
CA VAL A 92 -8.84 17.64 1.33
C VAL A 92 -10.00 17.76 0.32
N LEU A 93 -11.03 16.93 0.43
CA LEU A 93 -12.22 16.95 -0.45
C LEU A 93 -13.32 17.91 0.06
N GLU A 94 -13.26 18.36 1.31
CA GLU A 94 -14.23 19.29 1.92
C GLU A 94 -13.83 20.77 1.79
N ARG A 95 -12.69 21.08 1.15
CA ARG A 95 -12.26 22.46 0.85
C ARG A 95 -12.41 22.81 -0.62
#